data_AF-A0A074JM41-F1
#
_entry.id   AF-A0A074JM41-F1
#
_cell.length_a   1.000
_cell.length_b   1.000
_cell.length_c   1.000
_cell.angle_alpha   90.00
_cell.angle_beta   90.00
_cell.angle_gamma   90.00
#
_symmetry.space_group_name_H-M   'P 1'
#
loop_
_entity.id
_entity.type
_entity.pdbx_description
1 polymer ?
#
loop_
_entity_poly.entity_id
_entity_poly.type
_entity_poly.pdbx_seq_one_letter_code
_entity_poly.pdbx_strand_id
1 'polypeptide(L)'
;MASETQDMAHAAADAAHGAAGAAHSADAGGMPQLDFSSFPNQIFWLLVALVAIYWLLSRIALPRIEAVLADRQGTIAGDIAAAEDFKRKAEEAEAAYEKALADARAKAQKIAGETRAEIQKDLDAAIAKADAEIAARSAESEARIAEIRDGALAAVDQVAKDTAGEIVAALGGKADAKSINAAVDTRLKG
;
A
#
# COMPACT_ATOMS: atom_id res chain seq x y z
N MET A 1 -19.70 -61.21 21.75
CA MET A 1 -19.35 -60.16 22.74
C MET A 1 -20.16 -58.89 22.46
N ALA A 2 -21.40 -58.85 22.96
CA ALA A 2 -22.17 -57.62 23.17
C ALA A 2 -23.36 -57.90 24.12
N SER A 3 -23.18 -58.84 25.06
CA SER A 3 -24.20 -59.25 26.05
C SER A 3 -23.80 -58.87 27.49
N GLU A 4 -22.79 -58.03 27.67
CA GLU A 4 -22.29 -57.65 29.00
C GLU A 4 -22.79 -56.28 29.50
N THR A 5 -23.62 -55.56 28.74
CA THR A 5 -24.08 -54.21 29.11
C THR A 5 -25.45 -54.17 29.80
N GLN A 6 -26.04 -55.32 30.16
CA GLN A 6 -27.36 -55.37 30.80
C GLN A 6 -27.35 -55.74 32.30
N ASP A 7 -26.24 -56.26 32.83
CA ASP A 7 -26.16 -56.72 34.23
C ASP A 7 -25.85 -55.60 35.26
N MET A 8 -25.25 -54.48 34.83
CA MET A 8 -24.83 -53.41 35.75
C MET A 8 -25.98 -52.46 36.16
N ALA A 9 -27.14 -52.52 35.48
CA ALA A 9 -28.31 -51.70 35.80
C ALA A 9 -29.20 -52.32 36.89
N HIS A 10 -29.03 -53.61 37.22
CA HIS A 10 -29.87 -54.31 38.18
C HIS A 10 -29.27 -54.43 39.59
N ALA A 11 -27.95 -54.19 39.75
CA ALA A 11 -27.25 -54.40 41.02
C ALA A 11 -27.39 -53.26 42.05
N ALA A 12 -27.94 -52.10 41.68
CA ALA A 12 -28.08 -50.96 42.59
C ALA A 12 -29.48 -50.83 43.24
N ALA A 13 -30.44 -51.68 42.86
CA ALA A 13 -31.81 -51.61 43.34
C ALA A 13 -32.11 -52.52 44.56
N ASP A 14 -31.20 -53.41 44.95
CA ASP A 14 -31.46 -54.48 45.94
C ASP A 14 -30.97 -54.18 47.38
N ALA A 15 -30.45 -52.98 47.66
CA ALA A 15 -29.77 -52.70 48.94
C ALA A 15 -30.61 -51.96 50.01
N ALA A 16 -31.94 -51.87 49.90
CA ALA A 16 -32.75 -51.12 50.88
C ALA A 16 -34.13 -51.72 51.20
N HIS A 17 -34.26 -53.05 51.16
CA HIS A 17 -35.40 -53.75 51.76
C HIS A 17 -34.90 -54.75 52.81
N GLY A 18 -34.71 -54.26 54.03
CA GLY A 18 -34.35 -55.13 55.15
C GLY A 18 -34.22 -54.39 56.48
N ALA A 19 -35.31 -54.42 57.24
CA ALA A 19 -35.44 -54.39 58.71
C ALA A 19 -36.51 -53.37 59.14
N ALA A 20 -37.50 -53.65 59.97
CA ALA A 20 -37.96 -54.86 60.63
C ALA A 20 -39.40 -54.54 61.10
N GLY A 21 -40.23 -55.56 61.30
CA GLY A 21 -41.66 -55.39 61.56
C GLY A 21 -42.01 -54.69 62.87
N ALA A 22 -43.22 -54.12 62.89
CA ALA A 22 -44.03 -53.93 64.08
C ALA A 22 -45.49 -54.09 63.65
N ALA A 23 -46.05 -55.27 63.92
CA ALA A 23 -47.49 -55.48 63.94
C ALA A 23 -48.07 -54.76 65.15
N HIS A 24 -49.16 -54.01 64.98
CA HIS A 24 -50.25 -53.70 65.93
C HIS A 24 -51.22 -52.78 65.18
N SER A 25 -52.43 -53.18 64.79
CA SER A 25 -53.65 -53.47 65.59
C SER A 25 -54.69 -52.45 65.15
N ALA A 26 -55.85 -52.94 64.71
CA ALA A 26 -56.98 -52.11 64.29
C ALA A 26 -57.52 -51.29 65.46
N ASP A 27 -57.60 -49.97 65.29
CA ASP A 27 -58.61 -49.13 65.94
C ASP A 27 -59.07 -48.02 64.98
N ALA A 28 -60.31 -47.60 65.16
CA ALA A 28 -61.13 -46.88 64.20
C ALA A 28 -60.68 -45.44 63.91
N GLY A 29 -60.59 -45.07 62.63
CA GLY A 29 -60.68 -43.66 62.23
C GLY A 29 -60.02 -43.29 60.91
N GLY A 30 -60.76 -43.37 59.81
CA GLY A 30 -60.45 -42.65 58.57
C GLY A 30 -59.46 -43.35 57.62
N MET A 31 -59.50 -42.91 56.36
CA MET A 31 -58.61 -43.41 55.30
C MET A 31 -57.16 -43.32 55.77
N PRO A 32 -56.35 -44.41 55.72
CA PRO A 32 -55.01 -44.48 56.31
C PRO A 32 -54.03 -43.41 55.81
N GLN A 33 -54.35 -42.72 54.72
CA GLN A 33 -53.60 -41.55 54.21
C GLN A 33 -53.79 -40.26 55.03
N LEU A 34 -54.82 -40.14 55.88
CA LEU A 34 -55.18 -38.91 56.60
C LEU A 34 -54.99 -39.04 58.12
N ASP A 35 -54.12 -39.96 58.56
CA ASP A 35 -53.74 -40.09 59.97
C ASP A 35 -52.68 -39.03 60.35
N PHE A 36 -53.16 -37.94 60.96
CA PHE A 36 -52.36 -36.80 61.41
C PHE A 36 -51.33 -37.13 62.50
N SER A 37 -51.39 -38.31 63.13
CA SER A 37 -50.40 -38.71 64.15
C SER A 37 -48.98 -38.88 63.57
N SER A 38 -48.88 -39.20 62.27
CA SER A 38 -47.60 -39.40 61.56
C SER A 38 -46.99 -38.11 60.99
N PHE A 39 -47.79 -37.05 60.85
CA PHE A 39 -47.41 -35.81 60.17
C PHE A 39 -46.25 -35.08 60.86
N PRO A 40 -46.17 -34.96 62.20
CA PRO A 40 -45.06 -34.27 62.86
C PRO A 40 -43.69 -34.90 62.55
N ASN A 41 -43.61 -36.23 62.48
CA ASN A 41 -42.36 -36.93 62.15
C ASN A 41 -41.98 -36.72 60.68
N GLN A 42 -42.95 -36.79 59.75
CA GLN A 42 -42.70 -36.49 58.34
C GLN A 42 -42.25 -35.03 58.13
N ILE A 43 -42.92 -34.08 58.78
CA ILE A 43 -42.57 -32.65 58.73
C ILE A 43 -41.17 -32.41 59.30
N PHE A 44 -40.80 -33.07 60.40
CA PHE A 44 -39.46 -32.97 60.97
C PHE A 44 -38.38 -33.40 59.96
N TRP A 45 -38.51 -34.58 59.36
CA TRP A 45 -37.56 -35.05 58.35
C TRP A 45 -37.58 -34.24 57.07
N LEU A 46 -38.75 -33.72 56.65
CA LEU A 46 -38.86 -32.79 55.54
C LEU A 46 -38.04 -31.52 55.81
N LEU A 47 -38.17 -30.93 56.99
CA LEU A 47 -37.39 -29.75 57.38
C LEU A 47 -35.89 -30.07 57.44
N VAL A 48 -35.49 -31.21 58.00
CA VAL A 48 -34.08 -31.63 58.02
C VAL A 48 -33.53 -31.80 56.60
N ALA A 49 -34.26 -32.48 55.71
CA ALA A 49 -33.87 -32.67 54.32
C ALA A 49 -33.81 -31.34 53.55
N LEU A 50 -34.78 -30.45 53.76
CA LEU A 50 -34.81 -29.11 53.16
C LEU A 50 -33.59 -28.30 53.58
N VAL A 51 -33.25 -28.29 54.87
CA VAL A 51 -32.08 -27.58 55.40
C VAL A 51 -30.78 -28.18 54.86
N ALA A 52 -30.68 -29.52 54.80
CA ALA A 52 -29.52 -30.20 54.25
C ALA A 52 -29.30 -29.87 52.76
N ILE A 53 -30.37 -29.92 51.95
CA ILE A 53 -30.33 -29.56 50.52
C ILE A 53 -30.00 -28.07 50.37
N TYR A 54 -30.64 -27.20 51.15
CA TYR A 54 -30.37 -25.76 51.11
C TYR A 54 -28.89 -25.48 51.41
N TRP A 55 -28.33 -26.09 52.45
CA TRP A 55 -26.92 -25.93 52.82
C TRP A 55 -25.98 -26.46 51.73
N LEU A 56 -26.29 -27.60 51.12
CA LEU A 56 -25.52 -28.16 50.00
C LEU A 56 -25.55 -27.22 48.79
N LEU A 57 -26.73 -26.71 48.41
CA LEU A 57 -26.87 -25.80 47.29
C LEU A 57 -26.16 -24.47 47.55
N SER A 58 -26.35 -23.89 48.73
CA SER A 58 -25.74 -22.61 49.09
C SER A 58 -24.23 -22.70 49.16
N ARG A 59 -23.68 -23.81 49.67
CA ARG A 59 -22.24 -23.91 49.92
C ARG A 59 -21.44 -24.52 48.78
N ILE A 60 -22.06 -25.32 47.91
CA ILE A 60 -21.35 -26.08 46.86
C ILE A 60 -21.90 -25.79 45.46
N ALA A 61 -23.22 -25.85 45.24
CA ALA A 61 -23.77 -25.73 43.89
C ALA A 61 -23.70 -24.29 43.35
N LEU A 62 -24.21 -23.31 44.12
CA LEU A 62 -24.18 -21.90 43.74
C LEU A 62 -22.76 -21.36 43.50
N PRO A 63 -21.77 -21.56 44.41
CA PRO A 63 -20.43 -21.03 44.17
C PRO A 63 -19.73 -21.67 42.96
N ARG A 64 -20.06 -22.91 42.59
CA ARG A 64 -19.54 -23.52 41.36
C ARG A 64 -20.12 -22.88 40.10
N ILE A 65 -21.42 -22.56 40.11
CA ILE A 65 -22.07 -21.88 38.98
C ILE A 65 -21.53 -20.46 38.83
N GLU A 66 -21.37 -19.73 39.95
CA GLU A 66 -20.76 -18.39 39.97
C GLU A 66 -19.34 -18.40 39.41
N ALA A 67 -18.52 -19.38 39.78
CA ALA A 67 -17.16 -19.51 39.25
C ALA A 67 -17.13 -19.69 37.72
N VAL A 68 -17.99 -20.55 37.17
CA VAL A 68 -18.09 -20.75 35.71
C VAL A 68 -18.60 -19.49 35.00
N LEU A 69 -19.56 -18.79 35.60
CA LEU A 69 -20.09 -17.56 35.03
C LEU A 69 -19.03 -16.45 35.04
N ALA A 70 -18.29 -16.31 36.13
CA ALA A 70 -17.21 -15.34 36.26
C ALA A 70 -16.07 -15.63 35.27
N ASP A 71 -15.69 -16.90 35.08
CA ASP A 71 -14.67 -17.32 34.11
C ASP A 71 -15.08 -16.97 32.67
N ARG A 72 -16.34 -17.24 32.31
CA ARG A 72 -16.89 -16.85 30.99
C ARG A 72 -16.93 -15.35 30.81
N GLN A 73 -17.40 -14.60 31.81
CA GLN A 73 -17.43 -13.14 31.76
C GLN A 73 -16.03 -12.56 31.62
N GLY A 74 -15.06 -13.10 32.35
CA GLY A 74 -13.64 -12.70 32.26
C GLY A 74 -13.05 -12.97 30.88
N THR A 75 -13.32 -14.16 30.32
CA THR A 75 -12.86 -14.53 28.97
C THR A 75 -13.47 -13.61 27.92
N ILE A 76 -14.79 -13.40 27.95
CA ILE A 76 -15.49 -12.52 27.00
C ILE A 76 -14.97 -11.08 27.10
N ALA A 77 -14.81 -10.56 28.32
CA ALA A 77 -14.28 -9.21 28.52
C ALA A 77 -12.83 -9.09 28.02
N GLY A 78 -12.01 -10.11 28.25
CA GLY A 78 -10.65 -10.20 27.74
C GLY A 78 -10.59 -10.23 26.21
N ASP A 79 -11.45 -11.03 25.57
CA ASP A 79 -11.54 -11.13 24.12
C ASP A 79 -12.03 -9.82 23.49
N ILE A 80 -13.01 -9.15 24.11
CA ILE A 80 -13.49 -7.84 23.66
C ILE A 80 -12.37 -6.80 23.77
N ALA A 81 -11.67 -6.74 24.90
CA ALA A 81 -10.55 -5.80 25.09
C ALA A 81 -9.42 -6.05 24.09
N ALA A 82 -9.08 -7.32 23.84
CA ALA A 82 -8.08 -7.69 22.84
C ALA A 82 -8.53 -7.29 21.42
N ALA A 83 -9.80 -7.51 21.07
CA ALA A 83 -10.36 -7.12 19.78
C ALA A 83 -10.35 -5.59 19.59
N GLU A 84 -10.71 -4.82 20.61
CA GLU A 84 -10.64 -3.36 20.58
C GLU A 84 -9.20 -2.85 20.43
N ASP A 85 -8.25 -3.46 21.14
CA ASP A 85 -6.82 -3.14 21.01
C ASP A 85 -6.29 -3.46 19.61
N PHE A 86 -6.67 -4.61 19.03
CA PHE A 86 -6.30 -4.93 17.65
C PHE A 86 -6.93 -3.99 16.63
N LYS A 87 -8.20 -3.61 16.84
CA LYS A 87 -8.87 -2.63 16.00
C LYS A 87 -8.17 -1.27 16.06
N ARG A 88 -7.85 -0.77 17.27
CA ARG A 88 -7.10 0.48 17.43
C ARG A 88 -5.74 0.43 16.74
N LYS A 89 -4.99 -0.66 16.91
CA LYS A 89 -3.69 -0.86 16.22
C LYS A 89 -3.84 -0.89 14.70
N ALA A 90 -4.90 -1.51 14.19
CA ALA A 90 -5.17 -1.54 12.75
C ALA A 90 -5.50 -0.15 12.22
N GLU A 91 -6.35 0.61 12.90
CA GLU A 91 -6.70 2.00 12.54
C GLU A 91 -5.46 2.92 12.59
N GLU A 92 -4.61 2.79 13.62
CA GLU A 92 -3.35 3.53 13.72
C GLU A 92 -2.37 3.17 12.59
N ALA A 93 -2.26 1.88 12.25
CA ALA A 93 -1.42 1.41 11.16
C ALA A 93 -1.94 1.87 9.79
N GLU A 94 -3.25 1.85 9.57
CA GLU A 94 -3.90 2.35 8.37
C GLU A 94 -3.66 3.87 8.21
N ALA A 95 -3.86 4.64 9.27
CA ALA A 95 -3.59 6.08 9.26
C ALA A 95 -2.11 6.40 8.98
N ALA A 96 -1.18 5.63 9.57
CA ALA A 96 0.25 5.77 9.31
C ALA A 96 0.61 5.40 7.87
N TYR A 97 0.01 4.35 7.32
CA TYR A 97 0.20 3.91 5.94
C TYR A 97 -0.31 4.94 4.93
N GLU A 98 -1.55 5.44 5.12
CA GLU A 98 -2.13 6.47 4.25
C GLU A 98 -1.32 7.77 4.29
N LYS A 99 -0.85 8.17 5.48
CA LYS A 99 0.07 9.31 5.61
C LYS A 99 1.37 9.08 4.86
N ALA A 100 2.00 7.92 5.02
CA ALA A 100 3.24 7.60 4.31
C ALA A 100 3.04 7.58 2.79
N LEU A 101 1.90 7.09 2.32
CA LEU A 101 1.54 7.08 0.90
C LEU A 101 1.33 8.50 0.35
N ALA A 102 0.63 9.36 1.10
CA ALA A 102 0.45 10.77 0.75
C ALA A 102 1.79 11.51 0.70
N ASP A 103 2.64 11.33 1.72
CA ASP A 103 3.98 11.93 1.78
C ASP A 103 4.87 11.44 0.63
N ALA A 104 4.82 10.15 0.29
CA ALA A 104 5.57 9.59 -0.83
C ALA A 104 5.11 10.17 -2.17
N ARG A 105 3.78 10.30 -2.39
CA ARG A 105 3.23 10.92 -3.60
C ARG A 105 3.63 12.39 -3.71
N ALA A 106 3.55 13.15 -2.61
CA ALA A 106 3.97 14.55 -2.56
C ALA A 106 5.47 14.70 -2.86
N LYS A 107 6.32 13.85 -2.28
CA LYS A 107 7.76 13.82 -2.57
C LYS A 107 8.04 13.48 -4.04
N ALA A 108 7.36 12.47 -4.60
CA ALA A 108 7.52 12.11 -6.01
C ALA A 108 7.12 13.25 -6.95
N GLN A 109 6.01 13.94 -6.67
CA GLN A 109 5.59 15.13 -7.43
C GLN A 109 6.59 16.27 -7.32
N LYS A 110 7.11 16.52 -6.11
CA LYS A 110 8.15 17.53 -5.87
C LYS A 110 9.42 17.23 -6.67
N ILE A 111 9.95 16.01 -6.56
CA ILE A 111 11.14 15.56 -7.31
C ILE A 111 10.89 15.69 -8.82
N ALA A 112 9.74 15.22 -9.32
CA ALA A 112 9.42 15.33 -10.74
C ALA A 112 9.26 16.78 -11.21
N GLY A 113 8.86 17.71 -10.34
CA GLY A 113 8.84 19.14 -10.62
C GLY A 113 10.24 19.75 -10.66
N GLU A 114 11.06 19.46 -9.65
CA GLU A 114 12.44 19.93 -9.53
C GLU A 114 13.30 19.43 -10.69
N THR A 115 13.24 18.13 -11.01
CA THR A 115 13.98 17.55 -12.15
C THR A 115 13.54 18.14 -13.48
N ARG A 116 12.24 18.41 -13.70
CA ARG A 116 11.80 19.09 -14.94
C ARG A 116 12.36 20.50 -15.04
N ALA A 117 12.37 21.25 -13.94
CA ALA A 117 12.93 22.60 -13.91
C ALA A 117 14.44 22.60 -14.17
N GLU A 118 15.17 21.65 -13.59
CA GLU A 118 16.60 21.47 -13.82
C GLU A 118 16.91 21.08 -15.27
N ILE A 119 16.20 20.09 -15.82
CA ILE A 119 16.34 19.69 -17.22
C ILE A 119 16.04 20.86 -18.17
N GLN A 120 14.99 21.64 -17.90
CA GLN A 120 14.66 22.80 -18.73
C GLN A 120 15.78 23.84 -18.72
N LYS A 121 16.36 24.12 -17.54
CA LYS A 121 17.49 25.05 -17.42
C LYS A 121 18.71 24.56 -18.18
N ASP A 122 19.04 23.27 -18.08
CA ASP A 122 20.17 22.68 -18.79
C ASP A 122 19.94 22.67 -20.30
N LEU A 123 18.70 22.39 -20.74
CA LEU A 123 18.30 22.46 -22.14
C LEU A 123 18.44 23.89 -22.69
N ASP A 124 17.94 24.90 -21.96
CA ASP A 124 18.04 26.30 -22.36
C ASP A 124 19.51 26.75 -22.47
N ALA A 125 20.37 26.31 -21.55
CA ALA A 125 21.80 26.58 -21.60
C ALA A 125 22.49 25.88 -22.79
N ALA A 126 22.11 24.64 -23.09
CA ALA A 126 22.62 23.88 -24.22
C ALA A 126 22.19 24.51 -25.55
N ILE A 127 20.93 24.95 -25.66
CA ILE A 127 20.41 25.67 -26.84
C ILE A 127 21.18 26.98 -27.02
N ALA A 128 21.31 27.81 -25.98
CA ALA A 128 22.03 29.07 -26.09
C ALA A 128 23.50 28.89 -26.53
N LYS A 129 24.16 27.83 -26.04
CA LYS A 129 25.51 27.47 -26.47
C LYS A 129 25.54 27.03 -27.94
N ALA A 130 24.61 26.15 -28.34
CA ALA A 130 24.52 25.69 -29.72
C ALA A 130 24.25 26.85 -30.68
N ASP A 131 23.35 27.77 -30.34
CA ASP A 131 23.06 28.96 -31.15
C ASP A 131 24.29 29.86 -31.29
N ALA A 132 25.06 30.06 -30.22
CA ALA A 132 26.31 30.82 -30.28
C ALA A 132 27.36 30.15 -31.18
N GLU A 133 27.52 28.83 -31.10
CA GLU A 133 28.44 28.06 -31.96
C GLU A 133 28.01 28.09 -33.43
N ILE A 134 26.70 27.96 -33.70
CA ILE A 134 26.15 28.06 -35.05
C ILE A 134 26.38 29.46 -35.61
N ALA A 135 26.09 30.52 -34.84
CA ALA A 135 26.32 31.90 -35.27
C ALA A 135 27.80 32.16 -35.60
N ALA A 136 28.72 31.67 -34.77
CA ALA A 136 30.15 31.80 -35.02
C ALA A 136 30.59 31.07 -36.30
N ARG A 137 30.13 29.83 -36.51
CA ARG A 137 30.43 29.05 -37.73
C ARG A 137 29.82 29.67 -38.99
N SER A 138 28.63 30.24 -38.88
CA SER A 138 27.99 30.95 -39.99
C SER A 138 28.81 32.19 -40.38
N ALA A 139 29.22 33.01 -39.40
CA ALA A 139 30.07 34.17 -39.66
C ALA A 139 31.43 33.81 -40.26
N GLU A 140 32.07 32.73 -39.77
CA GLU A 140 33.33 32.22 -40.34
C GLU A 140 33.14 31.73 -41.79
N SER A 141 32.03 31.05 -42.07
CA SER A 141 31.71 30.55 -43.40
C SER A 141 31.39 31.68 -44.37
N GLU A 142 30.65 32.71 -43.92
CA GLU A 142 30.39 33.93 -44.69
C GLU A 142 31.68 34.67 -45.04
N ALA A 143 32.61 34.80 -44.08
CA ALA A 143 33.92 35.40 -44.33
C ALA A 143 34.74 34.61 -45.37
N ARG A 144 34.76 33.27 -45.26
CA ARG A 144 35.42 32.41 -46.27
C ARG A 144 34.78 32.53 -47.65
N ILE A 145 33.45 32.59 -47.72
CA ILE A 145 32.74 32.76 -48.99
C ILE A 145 33.07 34.13 -49.61
N ALA A 146 33.14 35.18 -48.80
CA ALA A 146 33.54 36.51 -49.27
C ALA A 146 34.97 36.51 -49.83
N GLU A 147 35.92 35.89 -49.12
CA GLU A 147 37.31 35.76 -49.58
C GLU A 147 37.40 34.97 -50.91
N ILE A 148 36.70 33.85 -51.03
CA ILE A 148 36.64 33.06 -52.27
C ILE A 148 36.03 33.89 -53.41
N ARG A 149 34.97 34.67 -53.13
CA ARG A 149 34.33 35.54 -54.11
C ARG A 149 35.29 36.63 -54.60
N ASP A 150 36.00 37.29 -53.69
CA ASP A 150 36.96 38.33 -54.04
C ASP A 150 38.15 37.75 -54.83
N GLY A 151 38.65 36.58 -54.42
CA GLY A 151 39.69 35.86 -55.15
C GLY A 151 39.24 35.41 -56.55
N ALA A 152 38.00 34.93 -56.68
CA ALA A 152 37.43 34.55 -57.98
C ALA A 152 37.26 35.76 -58.90
N LEU A 153 36.83 36.92 -58.38
CA LEU A 153 36.74 38.15 -59.16
C LEU A 153 38.12 38.61 -59.65
N ALA A 154 39.15 38.53 -58.81
CA ALA A 154 40.52 38.85 -59.21
C ALA A 154 41.06 37.88 -60.27
N ALA A 155 40.78 36.58 -60.12
CA ALA A 155 41.16 35.57 -61.11
C ALA A 155 40.46 35.79 -62.46
N VAL A 156 39.18 36.17 -62.46
CA VAL A 156 38.44 36.50 -63.69
C VAL A 156 39.03 37.74 -64.38
N ASP A 157 39.39 38.78 -63.63
CA ASP A 157 40.05 39.98 -64.17
C ASP A 157 41.39 39.62 -64.84
N GLN A 158 42.21 38.81 -64.16
CA GLN A 158 43.49 38.33 -64.69
C GLN A 158 43.31 37.52 -65.98
N VAL A 159 42.39 36.54 -65.97
CA VAL A 159 42.09 35.70 -67.15
C VAL A 159 41.55 36.54 -68.30
N ALA A 160 40.71 37.54 -68.03
CA ALA A 160 40.18 38.43 -69.05
C ALA A 160 41.29 39.25 -69.73
N LYS A 161 42.24 39.78 -68.94
CA LYS A 161 43.41 40.53 -69.44
C LYS A 161 44.34 39.64 -70.25
N ASP A 162 44.66 38.46 -69.74
CA ASP A 162 45.54 37.50 -70.40
C ASP A 162 44.93 37.02 -71.73
N THR A 163 43.64 36.62 -71.70
CA THR A 163 42.91 36.17 -72.90
C THR A 163 42.78 37.29 -73.94
N ALA A 164 42.49 38.53 -73.53
CA ALA A 164 42.43 39.67 -74.44
C ALA A 164 43.79 39.96 -75.10
N GLY A 165 44.88 39.83 -74.34
CA GLY A 165 46.25 39.93 -74.85
C GLY A 165 46.56 38.88 -75.91
N GLU A 166 46.22 37.61 -75.63
CA GLU A 166 46.41 36.52 -76.58
C GLU A 166 45.59 36.70 -77.87
N ILE A 167 44.33 37.14 -77.75
CA ILE A 167 43.46 37.39 -78.92
C ILE A 167 44.04 38.51 -79.79
N VAL A 168 44.51 39.62 -79.20
CA VAL A 168 45.11 40.74 -79.95
C VAL A 168 46.39 40.29 -80.67
N ALA A 169 47.21 39.47 -80.01
CA ALA A 169 48.41 38.90 -80.62
C ALA A 169 48.07 37.95 -81.78
N ALA A 170 47.06 37.08 -81.61
CA ALA A 170 46.61 36.14 -82.63
C ALA A 170 46.01 36.84 -83.88
N LEU A 171 45.37 37.99 -83.70
CA LEU A 171 44.82 38.81 -84.79
C LEU A 171 45.87 39.72 -85.47
N GLY A 172 47.14 39.65 -85.06
CA GLY A 172 48.25 40.37 -85.68
C GLY A 172 48.42 41.83 -85.19
N GLY A 173 47.74 42.22 -84.12
CA GLY A 173 47.88 43.53 -83.50
C GLY A 173 49.08 43.62 -82.56
N LYS A 174 49.78 44.77 -82.53
CA LYS A 174 50.78 45.10 -81.50
C LYS A 174 50.21 46.19 -80.61
N ALA A 175 49.43 45.80 -79.60
CA ALA A 175 49.01 46.71 -78.53
C ALA A 175 49.92 46.51 -77.31
N ASP A 176 50.24 47.60 -76.63
CA ASP A 176 50.98 47.54 -75.37
C ASP A 176 50.09 47.00 -74.24
N ALA A 177 50.67 46.29 -73.28
CA ALA A 177 49.92 45.71 -72.16
C ALA A 177 49.12 46.76 -71.35
N LYS A 178 49.54 48.02 -71.37
CA LYS A 178 48.88 49.11 -70.64
C LYS A 178 47.56 49.49 -71.29
N SER A 179 47.50 49.58 -72.62
CA SER A 179 46.26 49.89 -73.35
C SER A 179 45.24 48.75 -73.30
N ILE A 180 45.69 47.50 -73.38
CA ILE A 180 44.82 46.31 -73.24
C ILE A 180 44.19 46.26 -71.84
N ASN A 181 45.01 46.39 -70.79
CA ASN A 181 44.52 46.38 -69.41
C ASN A 181 43.53 47.53 -69.14
N ALA A 182 43.81 48.74 -69.63
CA ALA A 182 42.91 49.87 -69.49
C ALA A 182 41.57 49.68 -70.21
N ALA A 183 41.56 49.05 -71.39
CA ALA A 183 40.36 48.75 -72.13
C ALA A 183 39.51 47.67 -71.44
N VAL A 184 40.14 46.61 -70.92
CA VAL A 184 39.47 45.55 -70.15
C VAL A 184 38.91 46.11 -68.84
N ASP A 185 39.69 46.91 -68.10
CA ASP A 185 39.23 47.55 -66.85
C ASP A 185 38.02 48.45 -67.07
N THR A 186 37.95 49.16 -68.21
CA THR A 186 36.80 50.01 -68.56
C THR A 186 35.55 49.18 -68.84
N ARG A 187 35.71 47.97 -69.38
CA ARG A 187 34.60 47.04 -69.68
C ARG A 187 34.16 46.22 -68.48
N LEU A 188 35.02 45.97 -67.50
CA LEU A 188 34.66 45.30 -66.24
C LEU A 188 33.96 46.23 -65.23
N LYS A 189 34.13 47.55 -65.38
CA LYS A 189 33.52 48.58 -64.50
C LYS A 189 32.20 49.16 -65.01
N GLY A 190 31.80 48.85 -66.25
CA GLY A 190 30.55 49.31 -66.87
C GLY A 190 29.50 48.21 -66.93
#